data_AF-A0A2U2DJJ1-F1
#
_entry.id   AF-A0A2U2DJJ1-F1
#
_cell.length_a   1.000
_cell.length_b   1.000
_cell.length_c   1.000
_cell.angle_alpha   90.00
_cell.angle_beta   90.00
_cell.angle_gamma   90.00
#
_symmetry.space_group_name_H-M   'P 1'
#
loop_
_entity.id
_entity.type
_entity.pdbx_description
1 polymer ?
#
loop_
_entity_poly.entity_id
_entity_poly.type
_entity_poly.pdbx_seq_one_letter_code
_entity_poly.pdbx_strand_id
1 'polypeptide(L)'
;MFTRFSPYWLWGLLSIFPIFWTYLVLASSNPSIVHILVHPSGEWAARLLIFTLMITPLSMFFKNSALVRWMRRNRRYFGVASFAYAAMHTVFYVADKGSLAQVLDELPRLYILTGWLAFAIFVPLAATSVDFAVRKMGRHWKALQRWVYVSAVLTLVHWASLNDWNSPLGAVVHFTPLVVLEGYRIRHHFAMRMKRTA
;
A
#
# COMPACT_ATOMS: atom_id res chain seq x y z
N MET A 1 14.16 23.22 -8.32
CA MET A 1 13.06 24.15 -8.00
C MET A 1 11.78 23.39 -7.55
N PHE A 2 11.86 22.49 -6.55
CA PHE A 2 10.71 21.71 -6.02
C PHE A 2 10.58 21.80 -4.49
N THR A 3 11.13 22.84 -3.88
CA THR A 3 11.28 22.97 -2.43
C THR A 3 10.19 23.81 -1.75
N ARG A 4 9.14 24.22 -2.48
CA ARG A 4 8.09 25.11 -1.95
C ARG A 4 6.65 24.66 -2.16
N PHE A 5 6.40 23.42 -2.59
CA PHE A 5 5.02 22.96 -2.65
C PHE A 5 4.58 22.40 -1.30
N SER A 6 3.57 23.03 -0.71
CA SER A 6 2.91 22.57 0.52
C SER A 6 2.40 21.14 0.36
N PRO A 7 2.48 20.24 1.36
CA PRO A 7 2.01 18.86 1.22
C PRO A 7 0.51 18.73 0.86
N TYR A 8 -0.30 19.78 1.01
CA TYR A 8 -1.75 19.71 0.80
C TYR A 8 -2.19 19.45 -0.64
N TRP A 9 -1.45 19.92 -1.66
CA TRP A 9 -1.84 19.62 -3.05
C TRP A 9 -1.73 18.12 -3.36
N LEU A 10 -0.73 17.45 -2.75
CA LEU A 10 -0.53 16.02 -2.93
C LEU A 10 -1.69 15.24 -2.31
N TRP A 11 -2.16 15.68 -1.14
CA TRP A 11 -3.37 15.14 -0.54
C TRP A 11 -4.61 15.41 -1.37
N GLY A 12 -4.73 16.60 -1.98
CA GLY A 12 -5.78 16.89 -2.95
C GLY A 12 -5.82 15.85 -4.09
N LEU A 13 -4.66 15.56 -4.69
CA LEU A 13 -4.52 14.57 -5.75
C LEU A 13 -4.83 13.15 -5.28
N LEU A 14 -4.28 12.73 -4.14
CA LEU A 14 -4.45 11.38 -3.61
C LEU A 14 -5.89 11.09 -3.17
N SER A 15 -6.66 12.13 -2.83
CA SER A 15 -8.04 12.01 -2.38
C SER A 15 -9.08 12.05 -3.50
N ILE A 16 -8.70 12.34 -4.76
CA ILE A 16 -9.67 12.46 -5.87
C ILE A 16 -10.52 11.20 -6.01
N PHE A 17 -9.91 10.01 -6.10
CA PHE A 17 -10.67 8.76 -6.25
C PHE A 17 -11.50 8.41 -5.01
N PRO A 18 -10.99 8.49 -3.77
CA PRO A 18 -11.79 8.27 -2.57
C PRO A 18 -13.00 9.19 -2.47
N ILE A 19 -12.82 10.49 -2.75
CA ILE A 19 -13.92 11.45 -2.75
C ILE A 19 -14.94 11.09 -3.83
N PHE A 20 -14.47 10.80 -5.04
CA PHE A 20 -15.33 10.43 -6.16
C PHE A 20 -16.13 9.15 -5.88
N TRP A 21 -15.49 8.08 -5.41
CA TRP A 21 -16.16 6.82 -5.09
C TRP A 21 -17.11 6.96 -3.90
N THR A 22 -16.75 7.73 -2.88
CA THR A 22 -17.67 8.04 -1.76
C THR A 22 -18.90 8.78 -2.27
N TYR A 23 -18.72 9.77 -3.16
CA TYR A 23 -19.83 10.45 -3.82
C TYR A 23 -20.70 9.47 -4.63
N LEU A 24 -20.11 8.55 -5.40
CA LEU A 24 -20.87 7.55 -6.13
C LEU A 24 -21.70 6.64 -5.22
N VAL A 25 -21.15 6.19 -4.09
CA VAL A 25 -21.90 5.38 -3.11
C VAL A 25 -23.08 6.15 -2.54
N LEU A 26 -22.92 7.44 -2.28
CA LEU A 26 -23.98 8.28 -1.67
C LEU A 26 -25.04 8.74 -2.69
N ALA A 27 -24.65 8.95 -3.95
CA ALA A 27 -25.52 9.51 -4.98
C ALA A 27 -26.19 8.44 -5.87
N SER A 28 -25.66 7.21 -5.89
CA SER A 28 -26.21 6.14 -6.73
C SER A 28 -27.37 5.42 -6.08
N SER A 29 -28.40 5.11 -6.86
CA SER A 29 -29.49 4.19 -6.48
C SER A 29 -29.18 2.72 -6.78
N ASN A 30 -28.01 2.42 -7.37
CA ASN A 30 -27.63 1.05 -7.71
C ASN A 30 -27.21 0.27 -6.45
N PRO A 31 -27.91 -0.81 -6.07
CA PRO A 31 -27.59 -1.58 -4.86
C PRO A 31 -26.22 -2.26 -4.92
N SER A 32 -25.68 -2.51 -6.12
CA SER A 32 -24.37 -3.12 -6.34
C SER A 32 -23.24 -2.09 -6.47
N ILE A 33 -23.47 -0.81 -6.21
CA ILE A 33 -22.43 0.23 -6.36
C ILE A 33 -21.22 -0.07 -5.46
N VAL A 34 -21.47 -0.54 -4.24
CA VAL A 34 -20.40 -0.91 -3.30
C VAL A 34 -19.59 -2.08 -3.85
N HIS A 35 -20.26 -3.15 -4.30
CA HIS A 35 -19.63 -4.31 -4.96
C HIS A 35 -18.67 -3.90 -6.08
N ILE A 36 -19.12 -3.01 -6.97
CA ILE A 36 -18.34 -2.51 -8.10
C ILE A 36 -17.09 -1.75 -7.62
N LEU A 37 -17.18 -1.06 -6.49
CA LEU A 37 -16.11 -0.23 -5.95
C LEU A 37 -15.12 -1.00 -5.04
N VAL A 38 -15.45 -2.21 -4.59
CA VAL A 38 -14.55 -3.07 -3.81
C VAL A 38 -13.26 -3.35 -4.60
N HIS A 39 -13.35 -3.78 -5.86
CA HIS A 39 -12.18 -4.10 -6.67
C HIS A 39 -11.24 -2.89 -6.92
N PRO A 40 -11.70 -1.76 -7.49
CA PRO A 40 -10.80 -0.64 -7.78
C PRO A 40 -10.20 -0.03 -6.52
N SER A 41 -10.93 0.02 -5.39
CA SER A 41 -10.37 0.52 -4.13
C SER A 41 -9.20 -0.33 -3.63
N GLY A 42 -9.30 -1.66 -3.74
CA GLY A 42 -8.22 -2.60 -3.41
C GLY A 42 -7.02 -2.48 -4.34
N GLU A 43 -7.24 -2.38 -5.65
CA GLU A 43 -6.16 -2.19 -6.63
C GLU A 43 -5.36 -0.91 -6.38
N TRP A 44 -6.04 0.20 -6.09
CA TRP A 44 -5.37 1.47 -5.79
C TRP A 44 -4.59 1.42 -4.48
N ALA A 45 -5.11 0.73 -3.45
CA ALA A 45 -4.37 0.48 -2.22
C ALA A 45 -3.04 -0.25 -2.50
N ALA A 46 -3.09 -1.33 -3.27
CA ALA A 46 -1.92 -2.12 -3.66
C ALA A 46 -0.95 -1.34 -4.54
N ARG A 47 -1.44 -0.59 -5.54
CA ARG A 47 -0.61 0.27 -6.42
C ARG A 47 0.15 1.32 -5.62
N LEU A 48 -0.51 1.99 -4.66
CA LEU A 48 0.15 2.97 -3.79
C LEU A 48 1.17 2.33 -2.85
N LEU A 49 0.91 1.12 -2.35
CA LEU A 49 1.87 0.34 -1.54
C LEU A 49 3.12 0.02 -2.37
N ILE A 50 2.93 -0.56 -3.55
CA ILE A 50 4.00 -0.90 -4.50
C ILE A 50 4.83 0.34 -4.83
N PHE A 51 4.15 1.44 -5.22
CA PHE A 51 4.80 2.70 -5.52
C PHE A 51 5.64 3.19 -4.34
N THR A 52 5.09 3.17 -3.12
CA THR A 52 5.78 3.61 -1.91
C THR A 52 7.07 2.82 -1.66
N LEU A 53 7.05 1.50 -1.88
CA LEU A 53 8.21 0.64 -1.70
C LEU A 53 9.27 0.86 -2.81
N MET A 54 8.84 1.01 -4.06
CA MET A 54 9.72 1.25 -5.22
C MET A 54 10.54 2.54 -5.11
N ILE A 55 10.06 3.58 -4.40
CA ILE A 55 10.77 4.86 -4.24
C ILE A 55 12.22 4.67 -3.74
N THR A 56 12.44 3.71 -2.84
CA THR A 56 13.76 3.49 -2.25
C THR A 56 14.77 2.89 -3.24
N PRO A 57 14.52 1.74 -3.90
CA PRO A 57 15.44 1.22 -4.90
C PRO A 57 15.58 2.13 -6.13
N LEU A 58 14.51 2.81 -6.59
CA LEU A 58 14.60 3.78 -7.70
C LEU A 58 15.62 4.90 -7.44
N SER A 59 15.72 5.32 -6.19
CA SER A 59 16.67 6.34 -5.77
C SER A 59 18.14 5.94 -5.85
N MET A 60 18.43 4.64 -5.99
CA MET A 60 19.79 4.14 -6.19
C MET A 60 20.25 4.34 -7.63
N PHE A 61 19.33 4.30 -8.60
CA PHE A 61 19.59 4.53 -10.02
C PHE A 61 19.58 6.01 -10.37
N PHE A 62 18.63 6.78 -9.83
CA PHE A 62 18.39 8.17 -10.20
C PHE A 62 18.79 9.17 -9.11
N LYS A 63 20.02 9.06 -8.59
CA LYS A 63 20.51 9.87 -7.45
C LYS A 63 20.40 11.39 -7.68
N ASN A 64 20.63 11.83 -8.92
CA ASN A 64 20.63 13.25 -9.29
C ASN A 64 19.25 13.78 -9.70
N SER A 65 18.24 12.92 -9.84
CA SER A 65 16.90 13.35 -10.23
C SER A 65 16.20 14.14 -9.13
N ALA A 66 15.74 15.34 -9.46
CA ALA A 66 14.96 16.17 -8.55
C ALA A 66 13.61 15.52 -8.20
N LEU A 67 13.02 14.78 -9.16
CA LEU A 67 11.78 14.03 -8.98
C LEU A 67 11.92 12.93 -7.94
N VAL A 68 12.97 12.12 -8.02
CA VAL A 68 13.16 11.00 -7.07
C VAL A 68 13.48 11.50 -5.67
N ARG A 69 14.21 12.63 -5.54
CA ARG A 69 14.36 13.31 -4.25
C ARG A 69 13.02 13.79 -3.68
N TRP A 70 12.15 14.35 -4.52
CA TRP A 70 10.81 14.76 -4.12
C TRP A 70 9.95 13.56 -3.68
N MET A 71 9.94 12.47 -4.46
CA MET A 71 9.22 11.25 -4.12
C MET A 71 9.70 10.67 -2.78
N ARG A 72 11.02 10.62 -2.56
CA ARG A 72 11.60 10.14 -1.29
C ARG A 72 11.15 10.98 -0.09
N ARG A 73 11.07 12.30 -0.22
CA ARG A 73 10.56 13.17 0.88
C ARG A 73 9.09 12.91 1.16
N ASN A 74 8.29 12.64 0.13
CA ASN A 74 6.85 12.43 0.24
C ASN A 74 6.44 10.95 0.43
N ARG A 75 7.40 10.02 0.54
CA ARG A 75 7.15 8.57 0.71
C ARG A 75 6.13 8.23 1.79
N ARG A 76 6.12 9.01 2.88
CA ARG A 76 5.22 8.79 4.01
C ARG A 76 3.77 9.06 3.62
N TYR A 77 3.52 10.10 2.82
CA TYR A 77 2.17 10.45 2.37
C TYR A 77 1.60 9.37 1.47
N PHE A 78 2.40 8.82 0.55
CA PHE A 78 1.98 7.68 -0.29
C PHE A 78 1.68 6.42 0.53
N GLY A 79 2.49 6.13 1.55
CA GLY A 79 2.23 5.00 2.45
C GLY A 79 0.95 5.16 3.26
N VAL A 80 0.68 6.35 3.80
CA VAL A 80 -0.57 6.63 4.54
C VAL A 80 -1.77 6.63 3.59
N ALA A 81 -1.63 7.14 2.37
CA ALA A 81 -2.68 7.06 1.36
C ALA A 81 -2.98 5.60 0.97
N SER A 82 -1.97 4.76 0.79
CA SER A 82 -2.17 3.31 0.57
C SER A 82 -3.02 2.68 1.68
N PHE A 83 -2.73 3.01 2.95
CA PHE A 83 -3.56 2.57 4.08
C PHE A 83 -4.99 3.13 4.01
N ALA A 84 -5.18 4.40 3.68
CA ALA A 84 -6.51 5.00 3.58
C ALA A 84 -7.37 4.31 2.51
N TYR A 85 -6.77 3.96 1.36
CA TYR A 85 -7.44 3.18 0.32
C TYR A 85 -7.73 1.74 0.79
N ALA A 86 -6.82 1.10 1.52
CA ALA A 86 -7.05 -0.23 2.10
C ALA A 86 -8.19 -0.21 3.14
N ALA A 87 -8.28 0.85 3.96
CA ALA A 87 -9.37 1.04 4.91
C ALA A 87 -10.71 1.23 4.20
N MET A 88 -10.75 2.08 3.16
CA MET A 88 -11.94 2.26 2.32
C MET A 88 -12.34 0.95 1.62
N HIS A 89 -11.39 0.21 1.07
CA HIS A 89 -11.61 -1.12 0.50
C HIS A 89 -12.23 -2.08 1.51
N THR A 90 -11.71 -2.10 2.75
CA THR A 90 -12.26 -2.94 3.83
C THR A 90 -13.68 -2.51 4.20
N VAL A 91 -13.95 -1.20 4.26
CA VAL A 91 -15.31 -0.67 4.49
C VAL A 91 -16.26 -1.08 3.38
N PHE A 92 -15.86 -0.96 2.12
CA PHE A 92 -16.67 -1.41 0.98
C PHE A 92 -16.90 -2.92 1.01
N TYR A 93 -15.87 -3.72 1.33
CA TYR A 93 -16.03 -5.16 1.48
C TYR A 93 -17.05 -5.52 2.58
N VAL A 94 -16.92 -4.93 3.77
CA VAL A 94 -17.86 -5.21 4.88
C VAL A 94 -19.28 -4.74 4.53
N ALA A 95 -19.42 -3.58 3.89
CA ALA A 95 -20.70 -3.07 3.44
C ALA A 95 -21.34 -3.93 2.33
N ASP A 96 -20.54 -4.47 1.41
CA ASP A 96 -20.96 -5.39 0.35
C ASP A 96 -21.49 -6.71 0.93
N LYS A 97 -20.84 -7.22 1.99
CA LYS A 97 -21.31 -8.43 2.67
C LYS A 97 -22.61 -8.20 3.43
N GLY A 98 -22.81 -7.04 4.05
CA GLY A 98 -24.07 -6.68 4.71
C GLY A 98 -24.27 -7.29 6.11
N SER A 99 -23.46 -8.27 6.53
CA SER A 99 -23.46 -8.78 7.91
C SER A 99 -22.10 -9.30 8.37
N LEU A 100 -21.87 -9.26 9.70
CA LEU A 100 -20.65 -9.82 10.30
C LEU A 100 -20.58 -11.34 10.14
N ALA A 101 -21.70 -12.05 10.18
CA ALA A 101 -21.75 -13.50 10.00
C ALA A 101 -21.17 -13.91 8.63
N GLN A 102 -21.59 -13.24 7.56
CA GLN A 102 -21.06 -13.51 6.21
C GLN A 102 -19.56 -13.19 6.08
N VAL A 103 -19.08 -12.15 6.76
CA VAL A 103 -17.64 -11.85 6.82
C VAL A 103 -16.88 -12.99 7.52
N LEU A 104 -17.41 -13.51 8.62
CA LEU A 104 -16.79 -14.60 9.38
C LEU A 104 -16.80 -15.92 8.60
N ASP A 105 -17.85 -16.20 7.84
CA ASP A 105 -17.95 -17.40 6.99
C ASP A 105 -16.91 -17.41 5.86
N GLU A 106 -16.50 -16.23 5.38
CA GLU A 106 -15.47 -16.10 4.35
C GLU A 106 -14.05 -16.00 4.90
N LEU A 107 -13.87 -15.74 6.20
CA LEU A 107 -12.53 -15.61 6.82
C LEU A 107 -11.57 -16.77 6.52
N PRO A 108 -11.99 -18.05 6.48
CA PRO A 108 -11.08 -19.16 6.20
C PRO A 108 -10.51 -19.15 4.76
N ARG A 109 -11.13 -18.42 3.83
CA ARG A 109 -10.66 -18.34 2.45
C ARG A 109 -9.32 -17.62 2.40
N LEU A 110 -8.34 -18.21 1.73
CA LEU A 110 -6.96 -17.71 1.72
C LEU A 110 -6.87 -16.24 1.28
N TYR A 111 -7.60 -15.86 0.23
CA TYR A 111 -7.63 -14.47 -0.23
C TYR A 111 -8.18 -13.56 0.87
N ILE A 112 -9.32 -13.87 1.50
CA ILE A 112 -9.87 -13.03 2.60
C ILE A 112 -8.92 -12.97 3.80
N LEU A 113 -8.41 -14.11 4.28
CA LEU A 113 -7.53 -14.18 5.44
C LEU A 113 -6.28 -13.32 5.26
N THR A 114 -5.62 -13.44 4.11
CA THR A 114 -4.40 -12.67 3.82
C THR A 114 -4.67 -11.17 3.70
N GLY A 115 -5.84 -10.77 3.20
CA GLY A 115 -6.30 -9.38 3.21
C GLY A 115 -6.45 -8.82 4.63
N TRP A 116 -7.12 -9.55 5.53
CA TRP A 116 -7.27 -9.15 6.93
C TRP A 116 -5.94 -9.07 7.68
N LEU A 117 -5.05 -10.05 7.49
CA LEU A 117 -3.71 -10.04 8.09
C LEU A 117 -2.88 -8.85 7.57
N ALA A 118 -2.93 -8.58 6.26
CA ALA A 118 -2.25 -7.44 5.66
C ALA A 118 -2.75 -6.13 6.25
N PHE A 119 -4.07 -5.97 6.38
CA PHE A 119 -4.71 -4.79 6.95
C PHE A 119 -4.40 -4.62 8.44
N ALA A 120 -4.44 -5.70 9.23
CA ALA A 120 -4.09 -5.69 10.65
C ALA A 120 -2.64 -5.24 10.89
N ILE A 121 -1.70 -5.63 10.03
CA ILE A 121 -0.33 -5.09 10.05
C ILE A 121 -0.32 -3.62 9.63
N PHE A 122 -1.13 -3.23 8.65
CA PHE A 122 -1.10 -1.87 8.10
C PHE A 122 -1.60 -0.81 9.09
N VAL A 123 -2.56 -1.15 9.95
CA VAL A 123 -3.12 -0.26 11.00
C VAL A 123 -2.05 0.37 11.90
N PRO A 124 -1.20 -0.39 12.63
CA PRO A 124 -0.17 0.22 13.47
C PRO A 124 0.90 0.96 12.66
N LEU A 125 1.17 0.58 11.40
CA LEU A 125 2.09 1.32 10.54
C LEU A 125 1.56 2.72 10.20
N ALA A 126 0.27 2.81 9.89
CA ALA A 126 -0.40 4.07 9.62
C ALA A 126 -0.55 4.92 10.89
N ALA A 127 -0.98 4.32 12.00
CA ALA A 127 -1.17 5.02 13.28
C ALA A 127 0.15 5.64 13.80
N THR A 128 1.28 4.98 13.54
CA THR A 128 2.62 5.49 13.91
C THR A 128 3.28 6.37 12.86
N SER A 129 2.55 6.78 11.81
CA SER A 129 3.08 7.65 10.75
C SER A 129 2.91 9.16 11.04
N VAL A 130 2.46 9.54 12.23
CA VAL A 130 2.39 10.95 12.68
C VAL A 130 3.72 11.43 13.27
N ASP A 131 4.02 12.74 13.14
CA ASP A 131 5.31 13.32 13.58
C ASP A 131 5.59 13.11 15.07
N PHE A 132 4.54 13.06 15.89
CA PHE A 132 4.66 12.73 17.31
C PHE A 132 5.19 11.31 17.54
N ALA A 133 4.60 10.30 16.88
CA ALA A 133 4.99 8.90 17.03
C ALA A 133 6.41 8.64 16.51
N VAL A 134 6.77 9.25 15.37
CA VAL A 134 8.13 9.16 14.80
C VAL A 134 9.17 9.68 15.80
N ARG A 135 8.92 10.84 16.41
CA ARG A 135 9.83 11.44 17.41
C ARG A 135 9.89 10.60 18.69
N LYS A 136 8.76 10.11 19.19
CA LYS A 136 8.67 9.32 20.43
C LYS A 136 9.33 7.94 20.31
N MET A 137 9.17 7.25 19.19
CA MET A 137 9.68 5.88 19.01
C MET A 137 11.16 5.82 18.62
N GLY A 138 11.69 6.87 17.98
CA GLY A 138 13.07 6.95 17.53
C GLY A 138 13.48 5.76 16.64
N ARG A 139 14.49 4.98 17.07
CA ARG A 139 15.01 3.84 16.30
C ARG A 139 14.00 2.71 16.08
N HIS A 140 13.07 2.51 17.03
CA HIS A 140 12.08 1.43 16.96
C HIS A 140 11.03 1.68 15.87
N TRP A 141 10.80 2.94 15.50
CA TRP A 141 9.89 3.29 14.41
C TRP A 141 10.31 2.63 13.10
N LYS A 142 11.60 2.64 12.77
CA LYS A 142 12.10 1.99 11.54
C LYS A 142 11.95 0.48 11.59
N ALA A 143 12.06 -0.14 12.77
CA ALA A 143 11.85 -1.58 12.93
C ALA A 143 10.38 -1.94 12.69
N LEU A 144 9.45 -1.18 13.30
CA LEU A 144 8.02 -1.33 13.06
C LEU A 144 7.68 -1.14 11.58
N GLN A 145 8.17 -0.08 10.95
CA GLN A 145 7.90 0.22 9.54
C GLN A 145 8.45 -0.81 8.55
N ARG A 146 9.30 -1.77 8.96
CA ARG A 146 9.72 -2.88 8.10
C ARG A 146 8.64 -3.95 7.93
N TRP A 147 7.65 -3.99 8.81
CA TRP A 147 6.51 -4.91 8.66
C TRP A 147 5.67 -4.61 7.41
N VAL A 148 5.88 -3.44 6.78
CA VAL A 148 5.31 -3.12 5.47
C VAL A 148 5.68 -4.15 4.38
N TYR A 149 6.85 -4.79 4.45
CA TYR A 149 7.22 -5.83 3.48
C TYR A 149 6.41 -7.11 3.68
N VAL A 150 6.08 -7.44 4.94
CA VAL A 150 5.18 -8.57 5.25
C VAL A 150 3.78 -8.25 4.73
N SER A 151 3.27 -7.04 5.01
CA SER A 151 1.99 -6.58 4.47
C SER A 151 1.98 -6.61 2.93
N ALA A 152 3.06 -6.23 2.26
CA ALA A 152 3.16 -6.30 0.79
C ALA A 152 3.11 -7.73 0.25
N VAL A 153 3.76 -8.70 0.90
CA VAL A 153 3.67 -10.11 0.51
C VAL A 153 2.25 -10.64 0.72
N LEU A 154 1.63 -10.32 1.86
CA LEU A 154 0.24 -10.72 2.12
C LEU A 154 -0.73 -10.10 1.10
N THR A 155 -0.56 -8.84 0.74
CA THR A 155 -1.34 -8.16 -0.31
C THR A 155 -1.15 -8.81 -1.68
N LEU A 156 0.07 -9.23 -2.03
CA LEU A 156 0.33 -9.98 -3.26
C LEU A 156 -0.44 -11.30 -3.26
N VAL A 157 -0.37 -12.08 -2.17
CA VAL A 157 -1.10 -13.34 -2.06
C VAL A 157 -2.61 -13.11 -2.11
N HIS A 158 -3.13 -12.12 -1.37
CA HIS A 158 -4.53 -11.72 -1.38
C HIS A 158 -5.03 -11.47 -2.81
N TRP A 159 -4.33 -10.62 -3.57
CA TRP A 159 -4.72 -10.27 -4.93
C TRP A 159 -4.54 -11.43 -5.92
N ALA A 160 -3.43 -12.18 -5.85
CA ALA A 160 -3.17 -13.29 -6.75
C ALA A 160 -4.14 -14.47 -6.57
N SER A 161 -4.67 -14.65 -5.36
CA SER A 161 -5.55 -15.78 -5.00
C SER A 161 -7.05 -15.49 -5.12
N LEU A 162 -7.47 -14.30 -5.58
CA LEU A 162 -8.90 -13.93 -5.68
C LEU A 162 -9.74 -14.92 -6.50
N ASN A 163 -9.16 -15.54 -7.53
CA ASN A 163 -9.83 -16.49 -8.42
C ASN A 163 -9.18 -17.87 -8.38
N ASP A 164 -8.82 -18.36 -7.18
CA ASP A 164 -8.13 -19.64 -6.99
C ASP A 164 -6.87 -19.77 -7.86
N TRP A 165 -6.12 -18.66 -7.97
CA TRP A 165 -4.89 -18.56 -8.77
C TRP A 165 -5.08 -18.72 -10.28
N ASN A 166 -6.31 -18.71 -10.79
CA ASN A 166 -6.59 -18.83 -12.23
C ASN A 166 -6.27 -17.55 -13.01
N SER A 167 -6.25 -16.39 -12.36
CA SER A 167 -5.98 -15.09 -13.00
C SER A 167 -5.03 -14.19 -12.18
N PRO A 168 -3.80 -14.64 -11.85
CA PRO A 168 -2.88 -13.90 -11.00
C PRO A 168 -2.17 -12.76 -11.74
N LEU A 169 -2.38 -12.65 -13.06
CA LEU A 169 -1.68 -11.73 -13.95
C LEU A 169 -1.72 -10.28 -13.47
N GLY A 170 -2.88 -9.82 -12.97
CA GLY A 170 -3.03 -8.48 -12.42
C GLY A 170 -2.04 -8.22 -11.28
N ALA A 171 -1.98 -9.12 -10.30
CA ALA A 171 -1.06 -9.01 -9.17
C ALA A 171 0.41 -9.14 -9.62
N VAL A 172 0.73 -10.12 -10.46
CA VAL A 172 2.09 -10.38 -10.94
C VAL A 172 2.65 -9.17 -11.68
N VAL A 173 1.92 -8.61 -12.66
CA VAL A 173 2.39 -7.47 -13.45
C VAL A 173 2.72 -6.25 -12.57
N HIS A 174 1.93 -6.02 -11.52
CA HIS A 174 2.14 -4.88 -10.62
C HIS A 174 3.28 -5.13 -9.62
N PHE A 175 3.44 -6.35 -9.10
CA PHE A 175 4.47 -6.67 -8.11
C PHE A 175 5.83 -7.01 -8.72
N THR A 176 5.91 -7.47 -9.97
CA THR A 176 7.18 -7.82 -10.63
C THR A 176 8.20 -6.68 -10.62
N PRO A 177 7.86 -5.42 -10.99
CA PRO A 177 8.80 -4.31 -10.91
C PRO A 177 9.34 -4.08 -9.49
N LEU A 178 8.47 -4.23 -8.47
CA LEU A 178 8.86 -4.10 -7.07
C LEU A 178 9.85 -5.20 -6.67
N VAL A 179 9.55 -6.46 -7.00
CA VAL A 179 10.40 -7.62 -6.67
C VAL A 179 11.78 -7.47 -7.32
N VAL A 180 11.84 -7.07 -8.59
CA VAL A 180 13.10 -6.85 -9.31
C VAL A 180 13.92 -5.74 -8.65
N LEU A 181 13.30 -4.61 -8.33
CA LEU A 181 13.97 -3.46 -7.73
C LEU A 181 14.47 -3.74 -6.30
N GLU A 182 13.68 -4.41 -5.46
CA GLU A 182 14.10 -4.79 -4.11
C GLU A 182 15.18 -5.87 -4.14
N GLY A 183 15.08 -6.86 -5.05
CA GLY A 183 16.12 -7.87 -5.25
C GLY A 183 17.46 -7.25 -5.63
N TYR A 184 17.46 -6.27 -6.54
CA TYR A 184 18.66 -5.49 -6.89
C TYR A 184 19.24 -4.75 -5.68
N ARG A 185 18.37 -4.08 -4.90
CA ARG A 185 18.79 -3.32 -3.71
C ARG A 185 19.44 -4.21 -2.67
N ILE A 186 18.85 -5.38 -2.39
CA ILE A 186 19.40 -6.36 -1.45
C ILE A 186 20.79 -6.80 -1.92
N ARG A 187 20.92 -7.23 -3.19
CA ARG A 187 22.21 -7.65 -3.78
C ARG A 187 23.26 -6.55 -3.68
N HIS A 188 22.92 -5.31 -4.02
CA HIS A 188 23.82 -4.16 -3.92
C HIS A 188 24.29 -3.90 -2.47
N HIS A 189 23.39 -4.00 -1.50
CA HIS A 189 23.76 -3.83 -0.08
C HIS A 189 24.69 -4.93 0.42
N PHE A 190 24.47 -6.19 0.03
CA PHE A 190 25.38 -7.29 0.36
C PHE A 190 26.76 -7.10 -0.28
N ALA A 191 26.81 -6.76 -1.57
CA ALA A 191 28.08 -6.52 -2.27
C ALA A 191 28.91 -5.39 -1.64
N MET A 192 28.27 -4.29 -1.24
CA MET A 192 28.95 -3.17 -0.58
C MET A 192 29.40 -3.49 0.85
N ARG A 193 28.74 -4.43 1.54
CA ARG A 193 29.17 -4.90 2.86
C ARG A 193 30.43 -5.76 2.75
N MET A 194 30.48 -6.70 1.82
CA MET A 194 31.66 -7.55 1.63
C MET A 194 32.92 -6.75 1.27
N LYS A 195 32.78 -5.69 0.45
CA LYS A 195 33.88 -4.77 0.12
C LYS A 195 34.40 -3.93 1.30
N ARG A 196 33.66 -3.84 2.41
CA ARG A 196 34.07 -3.08 3.60
C ARG A 196 34.74 -3.95 4.66
N THR A 197 34.58 -5.27 4.55
CA THR A 197 35.13 -6.26 5.48
C THR A 197 36.36 -6.98 4.92
N ALA A 198 36.66 -6.77 3.64
CA ALA A 198 37.88 -7.17 2.96
C ALA A 198 38.82 -5.95 2.87
#